data_AF-A0A9E5R8E5-F1
#
_entry.id   AF-A0A9E5R8E5-F1
#
_cell.length_a   1.000
_cell.length_b   1.000
_cell.length_c   1.000
_cell.angle_alpha   90.00
_cell.angle_beta   90.00
_cell.angle_gamma   90.00
#
_symmetry.space_group_name_H-M   'P 1'
#
loop_
_entity.id
_entity.type
_entity.pdbx_description
1 polymer ?
#
loop_
_entity_poly.entity_id
_entity_poly.type
_entity_poly.pdbx_seq_one_letter_code
_entity_poly.pdbx_strand_id
1 'polypeptide(L)'
;MASGISYASDRRSAKTSLLRSSSRDKLAWRGVFLMLFMTAIMSAFVVRLTQLQLVQGEYNQRLAEQNRVRLIPIPSDRGNITDRDGKLFAANRLARSVYLW
;
A
#
# COMPACT_ATOMS: atom_id res chain seq x y z
N MET A 1 -74.71 29.52 -26.20
CA MET A 1 -74.21 28.18 -25.78
C MET A 1 -72.80 28.35 -25.23
N ALA A 2 -72.48 27.64 -24.15
CA ALA A 2 -71.54 28.02 -23.08
C ALA A 2 -70.12 28.46 -23.51
N SER A 3 -69.74 29.66 -23.05
CA SER A 3 -68.35 30.11 -22.94
C SER A 3 -67.78 29.66 -21.58
N GLY A 4 -66.83 28.72 -21.59
CA GLY A 4 -66.09 28.30 -20.41
C GLY A 4 -64.62 28.26 -20.71
N ILE A 5 -63.94 29.41 -20.64
CA ILE A 5 -62.48 29.43 -20.75
C ILE A 5 -61.88 29.03 -19.41
N SER A 6 -61.17 27.91 -19.43
CA SER A 6 -60.43 27.30 -18.33
C SER A 6 -59.10 28.04 -18.11
N TYR A 7 -58.90 28.63 -16.92
CA TYR A 7 -57.65 29.27 -16.52
C TYR A 7 -57.22 28.81 -15.12
N ALA A 8 -56.77 27.56 -14.95
CA ALA A 8 -56.08 27.17 -13.73
C ALA A 8 -55.32 25.84 -13.88
N SER A 9 -54.03 25.87 -14.23
CA SER A 9 -53.17 24.68 -14.00
C SER A 9 -51.67 24.92 -13.79
N ASP A 10 -51.11 26.08 -14.13
CA ASP A 10 -49.64 26.12 -14.30
C ASP A 10 -48.80 26.43 -13.05
N ARG A 11 -49.41 26.87 -11.94
CA ARG A 11 -48.66 27.29 -10.74
C ARG A 11 -48.10 26.13 -9.90
N ARG A 12 -48.58 24.89 -10.08
CA ARG A 12 -48.04 23.73 -9.34
C ARG A 12 -46.74 23.21 -9.97
N SER A 13 -46.66 23.19 -11.30
CA SER A 13 -45.51 22.70 -12.05
C SER A 13 -44.24 23.53 -11.80
N ALA A 14 -44.37 24.86 -11.74
CA ALA A 14 -43.26 25.76 -11.45
C ALA A 14 -42.73 25.62 -10.00
N LYS A 15 -43.58 25.26 -9.03
CA LYS A 15 -43.13 25.07 -7.64
C LYS A 15 -42.34 23.77 -7.47
N THR A 16 -42.70 22.69 -8.18
CA THR A 16 -41.97 21.41 -8.13
C THR A 16 -40.58 21.50 -8.75
N SER A 17 -40.38 22.28 -9.81
CA SER A 17 -39.06 22.45 -10.44
C SER A 17 -38.12 23.30 -9.57
N LEU A 18 -38.62 24.35 -8.93
CA LEU A 18 -37.83 25.21 -8.04
C LEU A 18 -37.36 24.46 -6.78
N LEU A 19 -38.22 23.66 -6.15
CA LEU A 19 -37.87 22.83 -4.99
C LEU A 19 -36.83 21.74 -5.33
N ARG A 20 -36.83 21.25 -6.57
CA ARG A 20 -35.85 20.26 -7.07
C ARG A 20 -34.47 20.87 -7.30
N SER A 21 -34.36 22.12 -7.74
CA SER A 21 -33.06 22.82 -7.92
C SER A 21 -32.36 23.07 -6.59
N SER A 22 -33.05 23.68 -5.62
CA SER A 22 -32.48 23.99 -4.29
C SER A 22 -32.03 22.74 -3.53
N SER A 23 -32.69 21.59 -3.74
CA SER A 23 -32.28 20.31 -3.14
C SER A 23 -31.05 19.70 -3.81
N ARG A 24 -30.84 19.95 -5.11
CA ARG A 24 -29.64 19.52 -5.85
C ARG A 24 -28.40 20.27 -5.41
N ASP A 25 -28.51 21.58 -5.17
CA ASP A 25 -27.37 22.40 -4.75
C ASP A 25 -26.85 21.97 -3.36
N LYS A 26 -27.76 21.62 -2.44
CA LYS A 26 -27.38 21.09 -1.12
C LYS A 26 -26.70 19.72 -1.23
N LEU A 27 -27.14 18.86 -2.14
CA LEU A 27 -26.53 17.54 -2.34
C LEU A 27 -25.16 17.66 -3.03
N ALA A 28 -25.03 18.56 -4.01
CA ALA A 28 -23.78 18.86 -4.68
C ALA A 28 -22.74 19.46 -3.71
N TRP A 29 -23.15 20.40 -2.85
CA TRP A 29 -22.26 21.01 -1.87
C TRP A 29 -21.77 20.00 -0.81
N ARG A 30 -22.65 19.09 -0.37
CA ARG A 30 -22.25 17.95 0.48
C ARG A 30 -21.25 17.03 -0.23
N GLY A 31 -21.47 16.76 -1.52
CA GLY A 31 -20.55 15.95 -2.34
C GLY A 31 -19.17 16.59 -2.49
N VAL A 32 -19.12 17.90 -2.78
CA VAL A 32 -17.86 18.65 -2.87
C VAL A 32 -17.13 18.66 -1.54
N PHE A 33 -17.84 18.89 -0.43
CA PHE A 33 -17.26 18.84 0.91
C PHE A 33 -16.64 17.47 1.21
N LEU A 34 -17.36 16.37 0.94
CA LEU A 34 -16.85 15.02 1.14
C LEU A 34 -15.64 14.70 0.25
N MET A 35 -15.67 15.13 -1.01
CA MET A 35 -14.52 14.96 -1.91
C MET A 35 -13.30 15.70 -1.38
N LEU A 36 -13.45 16.97 -0.99
CA LEU A 36 -12.34 17.78 -0.49
C LEU A 36 -11.79 17.21 0.82
N PHE A 37 -12.66 16.71 1.70
CA PHE A 37 -12.27 16.00 2.91
C PHE A 37 -11.45 14.74 2.61
N MET A 38 -11.90 13.90 1.67
CA MET A 38 -11.17 12.70 1.27
C MET A 38 -9.83 13.04 0.61
N THR A 39 -9.79 14.07 -0.24
CA THR A 39 -8.55 14.56 -0.85
C THR A 39 -7.58 15.07 0.21
N ALA A 40 -8.06 15.77 1.23
CA ALA A 40 -7.21 16.23 2.33
C ALA A 40 -6.59 15.05 3.10
N ILE A 41 -7.38 14.01 3.40
CA ILE A 41 -6.86 12.78 4.03
C ILE A 41 -5.80 12.12 3.15
N MET A 42 -6.06 11.94 1.86
CA MET A 42 -5.09 11.37 0.92
C MET A 42 -3.81 12.20 0.84
N SER A 43 -3.92 13.52 0.84
CA SER A 43 -2.75 14.41 0.81
C SER A 43 -1.86 14.22 2.05
N ALA A 44 -2.43 13.96 3.23
CA ALA A 44 -1.65 13.70 4.44
C ALA A 44 -0.78 12.42 4.31
N PHE A 45 -1.31 11.36 3.67
CA PHE A 45 -0.53 10.17 3.37
C PHE A 45 0.60 10.44 2.38
N VAL A 46 0.34 11.25 1.34
CA VAL A 46 1.39 11.63 0.36
C VAL A 46 2.51 12.42 1.03
N VAL A 47 2.17 13.38 1.90
CA VAL A 47 3.17 14.12 2.68
C VAL A 47 3.99 13.17 3.55
N ARG A 48 3.34 12.23 4.24
CA ARG A 48 4.02 11.23 5.06
C ARG A 48 4.96 10.35 4.23
N LEU A 49 4.51 9.87 3.08
CA LEU A 49 5.35 9.08 2.17
C LEU A 49 6.55 9.88 1.68
N THR A 50 6.34 11.14 1.31
CA THR A 50 7.40 12.05 0.87
C THR A 50 8.45 12.25 1.98
N GLN A 51 8.02 12.38 3.25
CA GLN A 51 8.94 12.43 4.38
C GLN A 51 9.79 11.15 4.48
N LEU A 52 9.18 9.97 4.39
CA LEU A 52 9.91 8.71 4.52
C LEU A 52 10.86 8.46 3.35
N GLN A 53 10.47 8.87 2.14
CA GLN A 53 11.20 8.58 0.90
C GLN A 53 12.22 9.65 0.52
N LEU A 54 11.89 10.94 0.60
CA LEU A 54 12.81 12.02 0.23
C LEU A 54 13.69 12.48 1.39
N VAL A 55 13.13 12.64 2.59
CA VAL A 55 13.89 13.13 3.75
C VAL A 55 14.68 11.99 4.41
N GLN A 56 14.01 10.85 4.63
CA GLN A 56 14.61 9.70 5.31
C GLN A 56 15.06 8.59 4.35
N GLY A 57 15.02 8.83 3.04
CA GLY A 57 15.30 7.83 2.02
C GLY A 57 16.68 7.20 2.16
N GLU A 58 17.73 8.02 2.20
CA GLU A 58 19.11 7.52 2.34
C GLU A 58 19.32 6.75 3.64
N TYR A 59 18.74 7.23 4.74
CA TYR A 59 18.85 6.56 6.04
C TYR A 59 18.18 5.18 5.99
N ASN A 60 16.95 5.11 5.50
CA ASN A 60 16.20 3.87 5.38
C ASN A 60 16.84 2.88 4.39
N GLN A 61 17.47 3.39 3.32
CA GLN A 61 18.24 2.58 2.38
C GLN A 61 19.44 1.92 3.04
N ARG A 62 20.24 2.68 3.81
CA ARG A 62 21.39 2.12 4.54
C ARG A 62 20.95 1.04 5.55
N LEU A 63 19.83 1.24 6.24
CA LEU A 63 19.26 0.23 7.13
C LEU A 63 18.84 -1.03 6.36
N ALA A 64 18.29 -0.89 5.15
CA ALA A 64 17.91 -2.03 4.32
C ALA A 64 19.13 -2.82 3.82
N GLU A 65 20.20 -2.13 3.42
CA GLU A 65 21.46 -2.75 3.02
C GLU A 65 22.10 -3.55 4.15
N GLN A 66 22.05 -3.02 5.38
CA GLN A 66 22.54 -3.72 6.58
C GLN A 66 21.64 -4.89 6.99
N ASN A 67 20.33 -4.80 6.75
CA ASN A 67 19.37 -5.87 7.06
C ASN A 67 19.29 -6.98 6.00
N ARG A 68 20.29 -7.09 5.11
CA ARG A 68 20.33 -8.16 4.12
C ARG A 68 20.65 -9.50 4.80
N VAL A 69 19.61 -10.28 5.08
CA VAL A 69 19.74 -11.65 5.60
C VAL A 69 20.41 -12.52 4.54
N ARG A 70 21.66 -12.90 4.81
CA ARG A 70 22.37 -13.90 4.00
C ARG A 70 22.16 -15.27 4.63
N LEU A 71 21.45 -16.14 3.94
CA LEU A 71 21.39 -17.55 4.29
C LEU A 71 22.78 -18.15 4.05
N ILE A 72 23.48 -18.49 5.14
CA ILE A 72 24.72 -19.26 5.08
C ILE A 72 24.31 -20.72 5.24
N PRO A 73 24.36 -21.54 4.18
CA PRO A 73 24.09 -22.96 4.31
C PRO A 73 25.15 -23.57 5.23
N ILE A 74 24.71 -24.26 6.28
CA ILE A 74 25.60 -25.05 7.12
C ILE A 74 25.85 -26.36 6.38
N PRO A 75 27.08 -26.65 5.93
CA PRO A 75 27.37 -27.92 5.32
C PRO A 75 27.17 -29.02 6.35
N SER A 76 26.51 -30.10 5.94
CA SER A 76 26.42 -31.31 6.74
C SER A 76 27.80 -31.98 6.83
N ASP A 77 28.21 -32.40 8.02
CA ASP A 77 29.39 -33.25 8.14
C ASP A 77 29.12 -34.60 7.46
N ARG A 78 30.08 -35.03 6.63
CA ARG A 78 30.04 -36.35 5.98
C ARG A 78 30.38 -37.41 7.02
N GLY A 79 29.61 -38.50 7.05
CA GLY A 79 29.89 -39.63 7.92
C GLY A 79 31.28 -40.24 7.69
N ASN A 80 31.89 -40.72 8.77
CA ASN A 80 33.17 -41.42 8.71
C ASN A 80 33.01 -42.79 8.06
N ILE A 81 33.94 -43.14 7.18
CA ILE A 81 33.99 -44.47 6.56
C ILE A 81 34.89 -45.36 7.40
N THR A 82 34.35 -46.46 7.91
CA THR A 82 35.05 -47.47 8.72
C THR A 82 35.12 -48.81 8.00
N ASP A 83 36.19 -49.56 8.21
CA ASP A 83 36.30 -50.96 7.76
C ASP A 83 35.49 -51.92 8.64
N ARG A 84 35.40 -53.19 8.25
CA ARG A 84 34.78 -54.31 8.99
C ARG A 84 35.31 -54.47 10.41
N ASP A 85 36.56 -54.10 10.66
CA ASP A 85 37.22 -54.17 11.96
C ASP A 85 37.04 -52.87 12.78
N GLY A 86 36.17 -51.95 12.33
CA GLY A 86 35.90 -50.67 13.00
C GLY A 86 37.01 -49.63 12.83
N LYS A 87 38.05 -49.91 12.02
CA LYS A 87 39.15 -48.98 11.76
C LYS A 87 38.70 -47.86 10.81
N LEU A 88 39.06 -46.62 11.15
CA LEU A 88 38.76 -45.44 10.34
C LEU A 88 39.56 -45.47 9.01
N PHE A 89 38.86 -45.44 7.89
CA PHE A 89 39.44 -45.42 6.53
C PHE A 89 39.41 -44.02 5.91
N ALA A 90 38.32 -43.28 6.07
CA ALA A 90 38.20 -41.91 5.59
C ALA A 90 37.33 -41.05 6.52
N ALA A 91 37.76 -39.83 6.78
CA ALA A 91 37.04 -38.83 7.58
C ALA A 91 37.25 -37.43 7.00
N ASN A 92 36.28 -36.55 7.21
CA ASN A 92 36.43 -35.13 6.90
C ASN A 92 37.20 -34.43 8.02
N ARG A 93 38.16 -33.58 7.68
CA ARG A 93 38.94 -32.79 8.65
C ARG A 93 39.13 -31.37 8.15
N LEU A 94 39.14 -30.41 9.07
CA LEU A 94 39.29 -28.99 8.74
C LEU A 94 40.64 -28.75 8.05
N ALA A 95 40.60 -28.24 6.81
CA ALA A 95 41.79 -27.77 6.10
C ALA A 95 41.98 -26.28 6.38
N ARG A 96 43.18 -25.88 6.82
CA ARG A 96 43.54 -24.47 7.04
C ARG A 96 44.35 -24.00 5.84
N SER A 97 43.86 -22.98 5.14
CA SER A 97 44.58 -22.31 4.05
C SER A 97 44.78 -20.84 4.40
N VAL A 98 45.90 -20.28 3.92
CA VAL A 98 46.19 -18.84 4.00
C VAL A 98 46.21 -18.32 2.58
N TYR A 99 45.41 -17.29 2.32
CA TYR A 99 45.37 -16.60 1.04
C TYR A 99 46.13 -15.29 1.19
N LEU A 100 47.13 -15.07 0.34
CA LEU A 100 47.82 -13.79 0.18
C LEU A 100 47.39 -13.22 -1.17
N TRP A 101 47.05 -11.93 -1.17
CA TRP A 101 46.72 -11.15 -2.35
C TRP A 101 47.92 -10.28 -2.73
#